data_AF-A0A4U8YVJ3-F1
#
_entry.id   AF-A0A4U8YVJ3-F1
#
_cell.length_a   1.000
_cell.length_b   1.000
_cell.length_c   1.000
_cell.angle_alpha   90.00
_cell.angle_beta   90.00
_cell.angle_gamma   90.00
#
_symmetry.space_group_name_H-M   'P 1'
#
loop_
_entity.id
_entity.type
_entity.pdbx_description
1 polymer ?
#
loop_
_entity_poly.entity_id
_entity_poly.type
_entity_poly.pdbx_seq_one_letter_code
_entity_poly.pdbx_strand_id
1 'polypeptide(L)'
;MASAVKLRTDFSAGELRRLATAAKNANQSRRLLALAAVLDGMNRTDAARIGGMDRQTLRDWAHRFNDHGPDGLLDNWSKGRPTRLSAEQQAELAQLVETGPDRAVHGVVRWRRVDLQRVIGERFGVVYHERTVGKLLKALGFSHVSARRATPGQDARTIEAFKKTLRPR
;
A
#
# COMPACT_ATOMS: atom_id res chain seq x y z
N MET A 1 23.28 10.39 30.97
CA MET A 1 22.94 9.01 30.56
C MET A 1 21.43 8.88 30.49
N ALA A 2 20.85 8.43 29.38
CA ALA A 2 19.39 8.28 29.28
C ALA A 2 18.91 7.16 30.22
N SER A 3 17.92 7.46 31.07
CA SER A 3 17.33 6.49 32.00
C SER A 3 16.77 5.26 31.27
N ALA A 4 16.81 4.11 31.95
CA ALA A 4 16.23 2.87 31.47
C ALA A 4 14.69 3.01 31.42
N VAL A 5 14.09 2.74 30.25
CA VAL A 5 12.63 2.81 30.02
C VAL A 5 11.88 1.86 30.95
N LYS A 6 11.27 2.35 32.03
CA LYS A 6 10.48 1.48 32.91
C LYS A 6 9.31 0.88 32.13
N LEU A 7 9.05 -0.41 32.30
CA LEU A 7 7.88 -1.05 31.72
C LEU A 7 6.64 -0.71 32.55
N ARG A 8 5.48 -0.65 31.90
CA ARG A 8 4.17 -0.59 32.56
C ARG A 8 3.99 -1.77 33.52
N THR A 9 3.29 -1.56 34.63
CA THR A 9 3.22 -2.47 35.77
C THR A 9 1.93 -3.29 35.85
N ASP A 10 1.01 -3.07 34.93
CA ASP A 10 -0.27 -3.76 34.79
C ASP A 10 -0.16 -5.10 34.05
N PHE A 11 1.05 -5.50 33.65
CA PHE A 11 1.35 -6.82 33.12
C PHE A 11 2.46 -7.48 33.93
N SER A 12 2.21 -8.71 34.36
CA SER A 12 3.21 -9.60 34.93
C SER A 12 4.00 -10.34 33.84
N ALA A 13 5.21 -10.81 34.18
CA ALA A 13 5.99 -11.65 33.28
C ALA A 13 5.24 -12.92 32.87
N GLY A 14 4.42 -13.50 33.76
CA GLY A 14 3.57 -14.65 33.47
C GLY A 14 2.49 -14.33 32.43
N GLU A 15 1.84 -13.17 32.51
CA GLU A 15 0.86 -12.72 31.51
C GLU A 15 1.50 -12.51 30.15
N LEU A 16 2.68 -11.88 30.09
CA LEU A 16 3.39 -11.68 28.83
C LEU A 16 3.77 -13.01 28.18
N ARG A 17 4.15 -14.03 28.96
CA ARG A 17 4.40 -15.39 28.45
C ARG A 17 3.12 -16.03 27.90
N ARG A 18 1.99 -15.93 28.62
CA ARG A 18 0.70 -16.44 28.13
C ARG A 18 0.28 -15.78 26.82
N LEU A 19 0.44 -14.46 26.72
CA LEU A 19 0.21 -13.70 25.49
C LEU A 19 1.17 -14.14 24.38
N ALA A 20 2.44 -14.39 24.69
CA ALA A 20 3.41 -14.86 23.70
C ALA A 20 3.04 -16.23 23.13
N THR A 21 2.50 -17.14 23.95
CA THR A 21 2.01 -18.45 23.51
C THR A 21 0.75 -18.32 22.65
N ALA A 22 -0.14 -17.38 22.97
CA ALA A 22 -1.37 -17.14 22.20
C ALA A 22 -1.14 -16.31 20.91
N ALA A 23 -0.01 -15.62 20.80
CA ALA A 23 0.28 -14.72 19.69
C ALA A 23 0.47 -15.50 18.38
N LYS A 24 -0.29 -15.12 17.35
CA LYS A 24 -0.16 -15.68 15.99
C LYS A 24 1.04 -15.13 15.22
N ASN A 25 1.60 -14.00 15.67
CA ASN A 25 2.74 -13.36 15.04
C ASN A 25 4.05 -13.70 15.79
N ALA A 26 4.99 -14.34 15.10
CA ALA A 26 6.25 -14.77 15.69
C ALA A 26 7.12 -13.58 16.20
N ASN A 27 7.07 -12.42 15.53
CA ASN A 27 7.77 -11.23 16.01
C ASN A 27 7.17 -10.72 17.32
N GLN A 28 5.84 -10.67 17.40
CA GLN A 28 5.14 -10.27 18.61
C GLN A 28 5.45 -11.21 19.77
N SER A 29 5.43 -12.53 19.52
CA SER A 29 5.77 -13.54 20.54
C SER A 29 7.19 -13.34 21.09
N ARG A 30 8.19 -13.18 20.22
CA ARG A 30 9.59 -12.93 20.64
C ARG A 30 9.74 -11.63 21.45
N ARG A 31 9.03 -10.57 21.07
CA ARG A 31 9.02 -9.28 21.79
C ARG A 31 8.40 -9.41 23.17
N LEU A 32 7.28 -10.13 23.28
CA LEU A 32 6.62 -10.41 24.56
C LEU A 32 7.52 -11.23 25.50
N LEU A 33 8.23 -12.24 24.98
CA LEU A 33 9.18 -13.03 25.78
C LEU A 33 10.37 -12.20 26.26
N ALA A 34 10.91 -11.32 25.41
CA ALA A 34 11.98 -10.41 25.80
C ALA A 34 11.53 -9.46 26.93
N LEU A 35 10.31 -8.91 26.83
CA LEU A 35 9.75 -8.04 27.87
C LEU A 35 9.45 -8.81 29.17
N ALA A 36 8.97 -10.05 29.08
CA ALA A 36 8.79 -10.92 30.25
C ALA A 36 10.12 -11.15 30.99
N ALA A 37 11.21 -11.39 30.26
CA ALA A 37 12.54 -11.55 30.86
C ALA A 37 13.00 -10.26 31.57
N VAL A 38 12.73 -9.08 31.02
CA VAL A 38 13.01 -7.80 31.69
C VAL A 38 12.21 -7.67 32.99
N LEU A 39 10.93 -8.07 33.01
CA LEU A 39 10.11 -8.05 34.22
C LEU A 39 10.61 -9.03 35.30
N ASP A 40 11.21 -10.15 34.90
CA ASP A 40 11.88 -11.08 35.81
C ASP A 40 13.27 -10.59 36.27
N GLY A 41 13.64 -9.35 35.96
CA GLY A 41 14.87 -8.72 36.41
C GLY A 41 16.09 -9.00 35.52
N MET A 42 15.92 -9.66 34.37
CA MET A 42 17.01 -9.84 33.41
C MET A 42 17.48 -8.48 32.89
N ASN A 43 18.80 -8.33 32.71
CA ASN A 43 19.32 -7.14 32.06
C ASN A 43 18.86 -7.08 30.59
N ARG A 44 18.78 -5.86 30.05
CA ARG A 44 18.20 -5.64 28.72
C ARG A 44 18.99 -6.26 27.57
N THR A 45 20.31 -6.42 27.73
CA THR A 45 21.14 -7.00 26.67
C THR A 45 20.80 -8.47 26.49
N ASP A 46 20.69 -9.20 27.61
CA ASP A 46 20.36 -10.63 27.58
C ASP A 46 18.90 -10.85 27.21
N ALA A 47 17.98 -10.02 27.72
CA ALA A 47 16.58 -10.07 27.35
C ALA A 47 16.36 -9.81 25.84
N ALA A 48 17.11 -8.86 25.25
CA ALA A 48 17.06 -8.61 23.82
C ALA A 48 17.56 -9.82 23.00
N ARG A 49 18.60 -10.50 23.50
CA ARG A 49 19.14 -11.72 22.89
C ARG A 49 18.10 -12.84 22.84
N ILE A 50 17.29 -13.02 23.89
CA ILE A 50 16.16 -13.98 23.89
C ILE A 50 15.17 -13.67 22.77
N GLY A 51 14.85 -12.38 22.57
CA GLY A 51 13.95 -11.93 21.52
C GLY A 51 14.58 -11.90 20.12
N GLY A 52 15.87 -12.22 19.98
CA GLY A 52 16.60 -12.15 18.71
C GLY A 52 16.76 -10.73 18.17
N MET A 53 16.89 -9.74 19.05
CA MET A 53 17.05 -8.33 18.70
C MET A 53 18.19 -7.67 19.47
N ASP A 54 18.61 -6.48 19.04
CA ASP A 54 19.57 -5.69 19.80
C ASP A 54 18.90 -4.90 20.95
N ARG A 55 19.72 -4.37 21.84
CA ARG A 55 19.29 -3.65 23.05
C ARG A 55 18.49 -2.38 22.73
N GLN A 56 18.83 -1.66 21.67
CA GLN A 56 18.12 -0.44 21.25
C GLN A 56 16.75 -0.81 20.67
N THR A 57 16.67 -1.86 19.85
CA THR A 57 15.39 -2.38 19.36
C THR A 57 14.47 -2.79 20.51
N LEU A 58 14.97 -3.48 21.54
CA LEU A 58 14.16 -3.81 22.73
C LEU A 58 13.68 -2.55 23.48
N ARG A 59 14.52 -1.50 23.54
CA ARG A 59 14.15 -0.21 24.14
C ARG A 59 12.98 0.43 23.39
N ASP A 60 13.01 0.41 22.06
CA ASP A 60 11.96 0.99 21.23
C ASP A 60 10.65 0.20 21.36
N TRP A 61 10.73 -1.14 21.43
CA TRP A 61 9.57 -1.99 21.74
C TRP A 61 9.00 -1.76 23.13
N ALA A 62 9.86 -1.50 24.14
CA ALA A 62 9.40 -1.15 25.48
C ALA A 62 8.58 0.15 25.49
N HIS A 63 9.00 1.17 24.75
CA HIS A 63 8.21 2.39 24.57
C HIS A 63 6.85 2.09 23.93
N ARG A 64 6.85 1.37 22.81
CA ARG A 64 5.60 1.02 22.11
C ARG A 64 4.65 0.18 22.96
N PHE A 65 5.20 -0.74 23.76
CA PHE A 65 4.44 -1.56 24.69
C PHE A 65 3.83 -0.73 25.83
N ASN A 66 4.57 0.24 26.35
CA ASN A 66 4.04 1.15 27.36
C ASN A 66 2.85 1.94 26.82
N ASP A 67 2.96 2.46 25.59
CA ASP A 67 1.94 3.30 24.98
C ASP A 67 0.70 2.52 24.53
N HIS A 68 0.88 1.34 23.92
CA HIS A 68 -0.19 0.61 23.21
C HIS A 68 -0.40 -0.84 23.69
N GLY A 69 0.30 -1.27 24.74
CA GLY A 69 0.21 -2.62 25.27
C GLY A 69 0.73 -3.69 24.28
N PRO A 70 0.25 -4.94 24.40
CA PRO A 70 0.65 -6.06 23.54
C PRO A 70 0.44 -5.80 22.03
N ASP A 71 -0.59 -5.04 21.66
CA ASP A 71 -0.87 -4.70 20.26
C ASP A 71 0.18 -3.75 19.68
N GLY A 72 0.79 -2.92 20.54
CA GLY A 72 1.93 -2.07 20.20
C GLY A 72 3.15 -2.84 19.71
N LEU A 73 3.24 -4.14 19.99
CA LEU A 73 4.34 -5.02 19.61
C LEU A 73 4.17 -5.66 18.23
N LEU A 74 3.08 -5.36 17.52
CA LEU A 74 2.91 -5.74 16.13
C LEU A 74 3.70 -4.80 15.21
N ASP A 75 4.12 -5.30 14.05
CA ASP A 75 4.73 -4.46 13.04
C ASP A 75 3.67 -3.51 12.48
N ASN A 76 3.86 -2.21 12.71
CA ASN A 76 3.00 -1.18 12.13
C ASN A 76 3.68 -0.68 10.86
N TRP A 77 3.25 -1.20 9.72
CA TRP A 77 3.67 -0.68 8.43
C TRP A 77 2.96 0.64 8.19
N SER A 78 3.71 1.74 8.16
CA SER A 78 3.14 3.01 7.71
C SER A 78 2.58 2.81 6.31
N LYS A 79 1.28 3.12 6.13
CA LYS A 79 0.72 3.37 4.80
C LYS A 79 1.64 4.42 4.19
N GLY A 80 2.40 4.05 3.14
CA GLY A 80 3.47 4.89 2.60
C GLY A 80 3.01 6.31 2.25
N ARG A 81 3.92 7.15 1.77
CA ARG A 81 3.62 8.57 1.49
C ARG A 81 2.26 8.74 0.79
N PRO A 82 1.34 9.55 1.33
CA PRO A 82 0.02 9.74 0.74
C PRO A 82 0.15 10.23 -0.72
N THR A 83 -0.85 9.93 -1.53
CA THR A 83 -0.94 10.42 -2.91
C THR A 83 -0.89 11.95 -2.90
N ARG A 84 -0.21 12.54 -3.90
CA ARG A 84 -0.13 14.01 -4.00
C ARG A 84 -1.47 14.66 -4.36
N LEU A 85 -2.37 13.91 -5.01
CA LEU A 85 -3.75 14.34 -5.23
C LEU A 85 -4.63 13.93 -4.06
N SER A 86 -5.53 14.83 -3.68
CA SER A 86 -6.62 14.55 -2.73
C SER A 86 -7.61 13.52 -3.31
N ALA A 87 -8.53 13.03 -2.47
CA ALA A 87 -9.56 12.10 -2.92
C ALA A 87 -10.50 12.75 -3.94
N GLU A 88 -10.83 14.03 -3.73
CA GLU A 88 -11.67 14.82 -4.62
C GLU A 88 -11.00 15.04 -5.98
N GLN A 89 -9.72 15.42 -5.98
CA GLN A 89 -8.94 15.58 -7.21
C GLN A 89 -8.77 14.27 -7.99
N GLN A 90 -8.69 13.14 -7.27
CA GLN A 90 -8.66 11.81 -7.87
C GLN A 90 -10.00 11.45 -8.53
N ALA A 91 -11.12 11.77 -7.89
CA ALA A 91 -12.45 11.57 -8.46
C ALA A 91 -12.66 12.44 -9.71
N GLU A 92 -12.25 13.71 -9.66
CA GLU A 92 -12.33 14.61 -10.82
C GLU A 92 -11.46 14.09 -11.99
N LEU A 93 -10.23 13.64 -11.71
CA LEU A 93 -9.38 13.03 -12.72
C LEU A 93 -10.01 11.78 -13.33
N ALA A 94 -10.65 10.93 -12.51
CA ALA A 94 -11.33 9.75 -13.00
C ALA A 94 -12.47 10.11 -13.97
N GLN A 95 -13.31 11.08 -13.62
CA GLN A 95 -14.39 11.57 -14.49
C GLN A 95 -13.86 12.15 -15.81
N LEU A 96 -12.74 12.88 -15.77
CA LEU A 96 -12.08 13.42 -16.97
C LEU A 96 -11.55 12.31 -17.89
N VAL A 97 -10.98 11.26 -17.29
CA VAL A 97 -10.49 10.10 -18.06
C VAL A 97 -11.63 9.32 -18.68
N GLU A 98 -12.76 9.15 -17.97
CA GLU A 98 -13.96 8.46 -18.46
C GLU A 98 -14.68 9.22 -19.57
N THR A 99 -14.82 10.54 -19.41
CA THR A 99 -15.45 11.41 -20.42
C THR A 99 -14.62 11.43 -21.72
N GLY A 100 -13.31 11.24 -21.59
CA GLY A 100 -12.39 11.29 -22.71
C GLY A 100 -12.00 12.73 -23.10
N PRO A 101 -11.04 12.89 -24.02
CA PRO A 101 -10.59 14.21 -24.42
C PRO A 101 -11.57 14.89 -25.37
N ASP A 102 -11.94 16.13 -25.05
CA ASP A 102 -12.45 17.10 -26.02
C ASP A 102 -11.35 17.46 -27.03
N ARG A 103 -11.64 17.28 -28.33
CA ARG A 103 -10.72 17.61 -29.41
C ARG A 103 -10.45 19.11 -29.54
N ALA A 104 -11.43 19.96 -29.26
CA ALA A 104 -11.28 21.41 -29.40
C ALA A 104 -10.37 21.98 -28.30
N VAL A 105 -10.48 21.44 -27.08
CA VAL A 105 -9.71 21.92 -25.92
C VAL A 105 -8.36 21.21 -25.81
N HIS A 106 -8.32 19.89 -26.01
CA HIS A 106 -7.12 19.08 -25.72
C HIS A 106 -6.34 18.66 -26.95
N GLY A 107 -6.90 18.80 -28.17
CA GLY A 107 -6.22 18.48 -29.42
C GLY A 107 -5.88 16.99 -29.62
N VAL A 108 -6.37 16.11 -28.76
CA VAL A 108 -6.09 14.66 -28.80
C VAL A 108 -7.38 13.86 -28.89
N VAL A 109 -7.32 12.74 -29.61
CA VAL A 109 -8.46 11.82 -29.78
C VAL A 109 -8.56 10.82 -28.63
N ARG A 110 -7.44 10.57 -27.94
CA ARG A 110 -7.34 9.66 -26.81
C ARG A 110 -6.35 10.22 -25.81
N TRP A 111 -6.59 9.97 -24.52
CA TRP A 111 -5.64 10.31 -23.49
C TRP A 111 -4.37 9.47 -23.61
N ARG A 112 -3.21 10.13 -23.73
CA ARG A 112 -1.91 9.53 -23.39
C ARG A 112 -1.53 9.96 -21.98
N ARG A 113 -0.63 9.21 -21.34
CA ARG A 113 -0.15 9.54 -19.99
C ARG A 113 0.51 10.91 -19.93
N VAL A 114 1.24 11.31 -20.99
CA VAL A 114 1.85 12.64 -21.10
C VAL A 114 0.79 13.76 -21.20
N ASP A 115 -0.36 13.49 -21.83
CA ASP A 115 -1.45 14.46 -21.91
C ASP A 115 -2.09 14.64 -20.53
N LEU A 116 -2.38 13.54 -19.83
CA LEU A 116 -2.91 13.57 -18.47
C LEU A 116 -1.93 14.17 -17.47
N GLN A 117 -0.62 13.98 -17.65
CA GLN A 117 0.41 14.64 -16.85
C GLN A 117 0.30 16.17 -16.95
N ARG A 118 0.12 16.71 -18.17
CA ARG A 118 -0.09 18.14 -18.39
C ARG A 118 -1.39 18.63 -17.76
N VAL A 119 -2.50 17.93 -18.01
CA VAL A 119 -3.81 18.28 -17.44
C VAL A 119 -3.77 18.31 -15.90
N ILE A 120 -3.11 17.34 -15.27
CA ILE A 120 -2.97 17.29 -13.80
C ILE A 120 -2.12 18.47 -13.30
N GLY A 121 -1.05 18.82 -14.02
CA GLY A 121 -0.23 19.98 -13.69
C GLY A 121 -0.98 21.30 -13.81
N GLU A 122 -1.76 21.47 -14.88
CA GLU A 122 -2.53 22.68 -15.17
C GLU A 122 -3.74 22.85 -14.23
N ARG A 123 -4.50 21.78 -13.97
CA ARG A 123 -5.71 21.84 -13.13
C ARG A 123 -5.43 21.83 -11.63
N PHE A 124 -4.45 21.03 -11.20
CA PHE A 124 -4.24 20.77 -9.77
C PHE A 124 -2.92 21.34 -9.24
N GLY A 125 -2.06 21.89 -10.09
CA GLY A 125 -0.74 22.39 -9.70
C GLY A 125 0.24 21.28 -9.26
N VAL A 126 -0.10 20.01 -9.52
CA VAL A 126 0.70 18.86 -9.08
C VAL A 126 1.49 18.30 -10.26
N VAL A 127 2.82 18.38 -10.19
CA VAL A 127 3.67 17.79 -11.22
C VAL A 127 3.95 16.32 -10.87
N TYR A 128 3.51 15.42 -11.75
CA TYR A 128 3.88 14.01 -11.73
C TYR A 128 4.89 13.70 -12.82
N HIS A 129 5.65 12.62 -12.62
CA HIS A 129 6.34 11.93 -13.72
C HIS A 129 5.33 11.05 -14.48
N GLU A 130 5.47 10.92 -15.81
CA GLU A 130 4.53 10.16 -16.67
C GLU A 130 4.25 8.74 -16.14
N ARG A 131 5.29 8.01 -15.71
CA ARG A 131 5.17 6.67 -15.11
C ARG A 131 4.28 6.64 -13.86
N THR A 132 4.29 7.72 -13.07
CA THR A 132 3.45 7.84 -11.87
C THR A 132 1.99 8.06 -12.23
N VAL A 133 1.71 8.80 -13.31
CA VAL A 133 0.35 8.94 -13.86
C VAL A 133 -0.21 7.56 -14.25
N GLY A 134 0.61 6.69 -14.85
CA GLY A 134 0.20 5.31 -15.12
C GLY A 134 -0.15 4.49 -13.86
N LYS A 135 0.59 4.67 -12.76
CA LYS A 135 0.28 4.02 -11.47
C LYS A 135 -0.99 4.59 -10.85
N LEU A 136 -1.18 5.91 -10.95
CA LEU A 136 -2.37 6.61 -10.48
C LEU A 136 -3.62 6.10 -11.20
N LEU A 137 -3.59 6.02 -12.53
CA LEU A 137 -4.70 5.48 -13.33
C LEU A 137 -5.05 4.04 -12.95
N LYS A 138 -4.04 3.20 -12.72
CA LYS A 138 -4.27 1.82 -12.26
C LYS A 138 -4.93 1.78 -10.88
N ALA A 139 -4.50 2.65 -9.96
CA ALA A 139 -5.10 2.76 -8.63
C ALA A 139 -6.56 3.23 -8.68
N LEU A 140 -6.90 4.07 -9.67
CA LEU A 140 -8.27 4.52 -9.96
C LEU A 140 -9.09 3.48 -10.75
N GLY A 141 -8.55 2.31 -11.05
CA GLY A 141 -9.26 1.21 -11.74
C GLY A 141 -9.15 1.21 -13.27
N PHE A 142 -8.44 2.17 -13.87
CA PHE A 142 -8.27 2.22 -15.33
C PHE A 142 -7.25 1.21 -15.83
N SER A 143 -7.56 0.60 -16.98
CA SER A 143 -6.66 -0.29 -17.71
C SER A 143 -6.25 0.33 -19.04
N HIS A 144 -5.03 0.02 -19.49
CA HIS A 144 -4.57 0.48 -20.80
C HIS A 144 -5.27 -0.30 -21.90
N VAL A 145 -6.08 0.38 -22.70
CA VAL A 145 -6.74 -0.19 -23.88
C VAL A 145 -6.06 0.34 -25.13
N SER A 146 -5.46 -0.56 -25.92
CA SER A 146 -5.02 -0.24 -27.27
C SER A 146 -6.17 -0.47 -28.23
N ALA A 147 -6.36 0.46 -29.18
CA ALA A 147 -7.19 0.16 -30.34
C ALA A 147 -6.61 -1.06 -31.07
N ARG A 148 -7.46 -2.03 -31.41
CA ARG A 148 -7.07 -3.16 -32.24
C ARG A 148 -6.84 -2.60 -33.65
N ARG A 149 -5.68 -2.85 -34.27
CA ARG A 149 -5.43 -2.42 -35.64
C ARG A 149 -6.50 -3.04 -36.55
N ALA A 150 -7.31 -2.21 -37.20
CA ALA A 150 -8.12 -2.67 -38.32
C ALA A 150 -7.21 -2.80 -39.54
N THR A 151 -7.10 -4.00 -40.09
CA THR A 151 -6.38 -4.22 -41.36
C THR A 151 -7.18 -3.51 -42.47
N PRO A 152 -6.55 -2.71 -43.36
CA PRO A 152 -7.24 -1.94 -44.40
C PRO A 152 -8.09 -2.77 -45.39
N GLY A 153 -8.01 -4.11 -45.35
CA GLY A 153 -8.77 -5.04 -46.20
C GLY A 153 -9.96 -5.72 -45.51
N GLN A 154 -10.44 -5.23 -44.37
CA GLN A 154 -11.68 -5.73 -43.75
C GLN A 154 -12.91 -5.23 -44.50
N ASP A 155 -13.20 -5.84 -45.65
CA ASP A 155 -14.52 -5.71 -46.28
C ASP A 155 -15.57 -6.40 -45.38
N ALA A 156 -16.61 -5.66 -45.01
CA ALA A 156 -17.70 -6.17 -44.18
C ALA A 156 -18.34 -7.42 -44.79
N ARG A 157 -18.35 -7.52 -46.12
CA ARG A 157 -18.87 -8.68 -46.87
C ARG A 157 -18.00 -9.93 -46.68
N THR A 158 -16.67 -9.78 -46.62
CA THR A 158 -15.74 -10.90 -46.39
C THR A 158 -15.83 -11.42 -44.96
N ILE A 159 -16.09 -10.54 -43.99
CA ILE A 159 -16.30 -10.92 -42.58
C ILE A 159 -17.63 -11.67 -42.42
N GLU A 160 -18.69 -11.24 -43.11
CA GLU A 160 -20.00 -11.88 -43.06
C GLU A 160 -19.96 -13.28 -43.71
N ALA A 161 -19.26 -13.43 -44.83
CA ALA A 161 -19.07 -14.71 -45.52
C ALA A 161 -18.25 -15.74 -44.71
N PHE A 162 -17.36 -15.29 -43.82
CA PHE A 162 -16.50 -16.17 -43.00
C PHE A 162 -17.17 -16.61 -41.68
N LYS A 163 -18.32 -16.04 -41.31
CA LYS A 163 -19.07 -16.51 -40.14
C LYS A 163 -19.64 -17.90 -40.43
N LYS A 164 -18.99 -18.94 -39.91
CA LYS A 164 -19.47 -20.33 -39.98
C LYS A 164 -20.91 -20.42 -39.46
N THR A 165 -21.84 -20.77 -40.34
CA THR A 165 -23.14 -21.33 -39.96
C THR A 165 -22.90 -22.69 -39.32
N LEU A 166 -22.89 -22.74 -37.99
CA LEU A 166 -22.93 -24.01 -37.27
C LEU A 166 -24.26 -24.68 -37.60
N ARG A 167 -24.22 -25.87 -38.22
CA ARG A 167 -25.42 -26.69 -38.36
C ARG A 167 -25.89 -27.11 -36.95
N PRO A 168 -27.20 -27.03 -36.67
CA PRO A 168 -27.72 -27.54 -35.41
C PRO A 168 -27.52 -29.06 -35.35
N ARG A 169 -27.21 -29.56 -34.15
CA ARG A 169 -27.03 -30.98 -33.85
C ARG A 169 -28.36 -31.69 -33.73
#